data_AF-A0A351C1U1-F1
#
_entry.id   AF-A0A351C1U1-F1
#
_cell.length_a   1.000
_cell.length_b   1.000
_cell.length_c   1.000
_cell.angle_alpha   90.00
_cell.angle_beta   90.00
_cell.angle_gamma   90.00
#
_symmetry.space_group_name_H-M   'P 1'
#
loop_
_entity.id
_entity.type
_entity.pdbx_description
1 polymer ?
#
loop_
_entity_poly.entity_id
_entity_poly.type
_entity_poly.pdbx_seq_one_letter_code
_entity_poly.pdbx_strand_id
1 'polypeptide(L)' 'NPNTIIEFNVKTASEIQLKVFDITGKNISIPVNERKYPGSYEVNFDGSNYSSGIYFYSLYSDG' A
#
# COMPACT_ATOMS: atom_id res chain seq x y z
N ASN A 1 11.89 -11.25 -8.62
CA ASN A 1 10.47 -11.21 -8.23
C ASN A 1 10.01 -9.77 -8.10
N PRO A 2 9.14 -9.25 -8.98
CA PRO A 2 8.60 -7.89 -8.83
C PRO A 2 7.49 -7.82 -7.78
N ASN A 3 7.33 -8.87 -6.96
CA ASN A 3 6.25 -8.98 -6.01
C ASN A 3 6.76 -8.65 -4.61
N THR A 4 6.07 -7.74 -3.93
CA THR A 4 6.40 -7.27 -2.58
C THR A 4 5.19 -7.46 -1.68
N ILE A 5 5.40 -8.13 -0.55
CA ILE A 5 4.38 -8.24 0.49
C ILE A 5 4.53 -7.02 1.40
N ILE A 6 3.45 -6.24 1.53
CA ILE A 6 3.35 -5.08 2.41
C ILE A 6 2.48 -5.47 3.60
N GLU A 7 3.09 -5.52 4.78
CA GLU A 7 2.42 -5.86 6.03
C GLU A 7 2.12 -4.59 6.83
N PHE A 8 0.91 -4.49 7.38
CA PHE A 8 0.55 -3.38 8.27
C PHE A 8 -0.44 -3.81 9.35
N ASN A 9 -0.42 -3.07 10.45
CA ASN A 9 -1.28 -3.30 11.60
C ASN A 9 -2.26 -2.14 11.77
N VAL A 10 -3.52 -2.50 11.95
CA VAL A 10 -4.61 -1.57 12.25
C VAL A 10 -4.92 -1.70 13.73
N LYS A 11 -4.78 -0.60 14.50
CA LYS A 11 -5.01 -0.60 15.95
C LYS A 11 -6.48 -0.35 16.32
N THR A 12 -7.15 0.48 15.53
CA THR A 12 -8.55 0.90 15.70
C THR A 12 -9.25 0.81 14.36
N ALA A 13 -10.57 0.63 14.36
CA ALA A 13 -11.31 0.57 13.11
C ALA A 13 -11.21 1.92 12.37
N SER A 14 -10.58 1.91 11.19
CA SER A 14 -10.17 3.10 10.44
C SER A 14 -10.29 2.88 8.94
N GLU A 15 -10.54 3.95 8.19
CA GLU A 15 -10.38 3.98 6.73
C GLU A 15 -8.89 3.91 6.41
N ILE A 16 -8.46 2.85 5.71
CA ILE A 16 -7.07 2.63 5.35
C ILE A 16 -6.89 2.89 3.86
N GLN A 17 -5.89 3.70 3.52
CA GLN A 17 -5.47 3.91 2.15
C GLN A 17 -3.97 3.60 2.00
N LEU A 18 -3.64 2.58 1.20
CA LEU A 18 -2.25 2.29 0.81
C LEU A 18 -2.05 2.82 -0.60
N LYS A 19 -1.14 3.78 -0.77
CA LYS A 19 -0.77 4.35 -2.08
C LYS A 19 0.65 3.94 -2.43
N VAL A 20 0.89 3.64 -3.69
CA VAL A 20 2.22 3.39 -4.24
C VAL A 20 2.57 4.48 -5.23
N PHE A 21 3.79 4.98 -5.16
CA PHE A 21 4.33 6.08 -5.93
C PHE A 21 5.62 5.67 -6.62
N ASP A 22 5.85 6.20 -7.83
CA ASP A 22 7.17 6.14 -8.46
C ASP A 22 8.13 7.19 -7.88
N ILE A 23 9.38 7.19 -8.35
CA ILE A 23 10.43 8.11 -7.90
C ILE A 23 10.14 9.59 -8.18
N THR A 24 9.20 9.89 -9.08
CA THR A 24 8.76 11.26 -9.39
C THR A 24 7.65 11.73 -8.46
N GLY A 25 7.14 10.85 -7.57
CA GLY A 25 6.02 11.13 -6.68
C GLY A 25 4.65 10.94 -7.34
N LYS A 26 4.59 10.37 -8.54
CA LYS A 26 3.32 10.06 -9.20
C LYS A 26 2.70 8.82 -8.53
N ASN A 27 1.43 8.93 -8.12
CA ASN A 27 0.66 7.78 -7.65
C ASN A 27 0.39 6.83 -8.82
N ILE A 28 0.82 5.58 -8.69
CA ILE A 28 0.69 4.54 -9.72
C ILE A 28 -0.31 3.44 -9.33
N SER A 29 -0.61 3.28 -8.04
CA SER A 29 -1.51 2.24 -7.56
C SER A 29 -2.06 2.56 -6.17
N ILE A 30 -3.28 2.09 -5.90
CA ILE A 30 -3.92 2.18 -4.58
C ILE A 30 -4.41 0.78 -4.18
N PRO A 31 -3.52 -0.10 -3.68
CA PRO A 31 -3.88 -1.50 -3.39
C PRO A 31 -4.89 -1.66 -2.25
N VAL A 32 -4.99 -0.67 -1.36
CA VAL A 32 -5.97 -0.65 -0.25
C VAL A 32 -6.65 0.71 -0.25
N ASN A 33 -7.98 0.72 -0.20
CA ASN A 33 -8.79 1.91 -0.05
C ASN A 33 -10.14 1.54 0.56
N GLU A 34 -10.11 1.07 1.80
CA GLU A 34 -11.28 0.51 2.48
C GLU A 34 -11.15 0.58 4.00
N ARG A 35 -12.30 0.48 4.67
CA ARG A 35 -12.36 0.37 6.12
C ARG A 35 -11.79 -0.97 6.59
N LYS A 36 -10.84 -0.91 7.52
CA LYS A 36 -10.29 -2.09 8.21
C LYS A 36 -10.63 -2.04 9.69
N TYR A 37 -10.76 -3.23 10.28
CA TYR A 37 -10.94 -3.42 11.72
C TYR A 37 -9.57 -3.69 12.37
N PRO A 38 -9.47 -3.66 13.71
CA PRO A 38 -8.22 -4.00 14.38
C PRO A 38 -7.70 -5.38 13.95
N GLY A 39 -6.44 -5.44 13.55
CA GLY A 39 -5.83 -6.66 13.03
C GLY A 39 -4.55 -6.42 12.22
N SER A 40 -3.91 -7.50 11.85
CA SER A 40 -2.76 -7.52 10.93
C SER A 40 -3.24 -7.86 9.52
N TYR A 41 -2.72 -7.13 8.54
CA TYR A 41 -3.09 -7.28 7.15
C TYR A 41 -1.83 -7.37 6.28
N GLU A 42 -1.95 -8.14 5.21
CA GLU A 42 -0.91 -8.29 4.19
C GLU A 42 -1.49 -7.96 2.83
N VAL A 43 -0.72 -7.24 2.02
CA VAL A 43 -1.11 -6.88 0.66
C VAL A 43 0.02 -7.22 -0.27
N ASN A 44 -0.32 -7.93 -1.34
CA ASN A 44 0.62 -8.30 -2.38
C ASN A 44 0.67 -7.20 -3.44
N PHE A 45 1.82 -6.54 -3.58
CA PHE A 45 2.04 -5.56 -4.64
C PHE A 45 2.82 -6.20 -5.79
N ASP A 46 2.10 -6.47 -6.89
CA ASP A 46 2.72 -6.92 -8.14
C ASP A 46 3.24 -5.72 -8.96
N GLY A 47 4.55 -5.56 -8.94
CA GLY A 47 5.28 -4.54 -9.69
C GLY A 47 5.51 -4.88 -11.17
N SER A 48 5.04 -6.03 -11.67
CA SER A 48 5.37 -6.55 -13.02
C SER A 48 4.96 -5.62 -14.16
N ASN A 49 3.92 -4.81 -13.95
CA ASN A 49 3.39 -3.87 -14.95
C ASN A 49 4.07 -2.49 -14.91
N TYR A 50 5.04 -2.27 -14.03
CA TYR A 50 5.75 -1.01 -13.91
C TYR A 50 7.23 -1.18 -14.26
N SER A 51 7.87 -0.09 -14.70
CA SER A 51 9.29 -0.10 -15.04
C SER A 51 10.15 -0.53 -13.85
N SER A 52 11.29 -1.19 -14.09
CA SER A 52 12.21 -1.48 -12.99
C SER A 52 12.72 -0.18 -12.38
N GLY A 53 12.69 -0.08 -11.04
CA GLY A 53 13.05 1.15 -10.35
C GLY A 53 12.70 1.12 -8.87
N ILE A 54 12.89 2.27 -8.22
CA ILE A 54 12.53 2.48 -6.82
C ILE A 54 11.09 3.01 -6.77
N TYR A 55 10.32 2.42 -5.86
CA TYR A 55 8.94 2.82 -5.55
C TYR A 55 8.82 3.12 -4.07
N PHE A 56 7.94 4.06 -3.76
CA PHE A 56 7.59 4.42 -2.40
C PHE A 56 6.15 4.02 -2.14
N TYR A 57 5.83 3.57 -0.94
CA TYR A 57 4.44 3.42 -0.51
C TYR A 57 4.16 4.33 0.68
N SER A 58 2.90 4.71 0.84
CA SER A 58 2.43 5.44 2.01
C SER A 58 1.10 4.86 2.48
N LEU A 59 1.03 4.60 3.78
CA LEU A 59 -0.18 4.14 4.45
C LEU A 59 -0.83 5.35 5.14
N TYR A 60 -2.10 5.59 4.82
CA TYR A 60 -2.92 6.62 5.44
C TYR A 60 -4.01 5.95 6.26
N SER A 61 -4.26 6.48 7.45
CA SER A 61 -5.37 6.09 8.33
C SER A 61 -6.08 7.34 8.81
N ASP A 62 -7.40 7.28 8.97
CA ASP A 62 -8.23 8.38 9.52
C ASP A 62 -8.27 8.44 11.07
N GLY A 63 -7.37 7.71 11.74
CA GLY A 63 -7.29 7.59 13.21
C GLY A 63 -6.39 8.62 13.88
#